data_AF-A0AAN4ZP14-F1
#
_entry.id   AF-A0AAN4ZP14-F1
#
_cell.length_a   1.000
_cell.length_b   1.000
_cell.length_c   1.000
_cell.angle_alpha   90.00
_cell.angle_beta   90.00
_cell.angle_gamma   90.00
#
_symmetry.space_group_name_H-M   'P 1'
#
loop_
_entity.id
_entity.type
_entity.pdbx_description
1 polymer ?
#
loop_
_entity_poly.entity_id
_entity_poly.type
_entity_poly.pdbx_seq_one_letter_code
_entity_poly.pdbx_strand_id
1 'polypeptide(L)' 'MYCLSIMDMIAIIANCVLFGILLIMGDVYCSNRAMTMGVGIVGYGIWFTASSCCLVLGVNRLFEMLNLSRFFSV' A
#
# COMPACT_ATOMS: atom_id res chain seq x y z
N MET A 1 3.16 -9.40 -9.75
CA MET A 1 2.13 -8.52 -10.34
C MET A 1 0.82 -8.58 -9.56
N TYR A 2 0.27 -9.76 -9.26
CA TYR A 2 -0.99 -9.89 -8.50
C TYR A 2 -0.99 -9.22 -7.11
N CYS A 3 0.12 -9.30 -6.36
CA CYS A 3 0.20 -8.70 -5.02
C CYS A 3 0.00 -7.18 -5.03
N LEU A 4 0.55 -6.48 -6.02
CA LEU A 4 0.40 -5.02 -6.17
C LEU A 4 -1.07 -4.65 -6.45
N SER A 5 -1.71 -5.37 -7.38
CA SER A 5 -3.11 -5.11 -7.74
C SER A 5 -4.08 -5.36 -6.58
N ILE A 6 -3.81 -6.36 -5.74
CA ILE A 6 -4.61 -6.61 -4.53
C ILE A 6 -4.41 -5.46 -3.53
N MET A 7 -3.17 -5.01 -3.33
CA MET A 7 -2.86 -3.87 -2.45
C MET A 7 -3.57 -2.59 -2.91
N ASP A 8 -3.60 -2.31 -4.21
CA ASP A 8 -4.28 -1.15 -4.77
C ASP A 8 -5.80 -1.20 -4.54
N MET A 9 -6.44 -2.36 -4.73
CA MET A 9 -7.87 -2.53 -4.47
C MET A 9 -8.23 -2.27 -3.00
N ILE A 10 -7.37 -2.74 -2.08
CA ILE A 10 -7.54 -2.50 -0.64
C ILE A 10 -7.27 -1.03 -0.30
N ALA A 11 -6.29 -0.40 -0.94
CA ALA A 11 -5.96 1.01 -0.75
C ALA A 11 -7.13 1.93 -1.13
N ILE A 12 -7.83 1.63 -2.22
CA ILE A 12 -9.01 2.40 -2.66
C ILE A 12 -10.12 2.34 -1.60
N ILE A 13 -10.39 1.14 -1.06
CA ILE A 13 -11.43 0.96 -0.05
C ILE A 13 -11.07 1.71 1.25
N ALA A 14 -9.82 1.60 1.69
CA ALA A 14 -9.38 2.22 2.95
C ALA A 14 -9.22 3.75 2.83
N ASN A 15 -8.54 4.23 1.80
CA ASN A 15 -8.15 5.64 1.68
C ASN A 15 -9.20 6.51 0.96
N CYS A 16 -10.04 5.94 0.11
CA CYS A 16 -11.07 6.72 -0.59
C CYS A 16 -12.43 6.54 0.06
N VAL A 17 -12.88 5.30 0.28
CA VAL A 17 -14.23 5.03 0.80
C VAL A 17 -14.31 5.31 2.30
N LEU A 18 -13.51 4.61 3.12
CA LEU A 18 -13.56 4.77 4.58
C LEU A 18 -13.16 6.18 5.01
N PHE A 19 -12.03 6.68 4.53
CA PHE A 19 -11.60 8.04 4.83
C PHE A 19 -12.60 9.10 4.35
N GLY A 20 -13.20 8.93 3.17
CA GLY A 20 -14.23 9.83 2.64
C GLY A 20 -15.49 9.86 3.50
N ILE A 21 -15.94 8.71 4.01
CA ILE A 21 -17.08 8.61 4.93
C ILE A 21 -16.76 9.33 6.25
N LEU A 22 -15.56 9.11 6.83
CA LEU A 22 -15.13 9.82 8.03
C LEU A 22 -15.12 11.35 7.82
N LEU A 23 -14.70 11.80 6.64
CA LEU A 23 -14.63 13.21 6.28
C LEU A 23 -16.02 13.85 6.16
N ILE A 24 -17.00 13.14 5.57
CA ILE A 24 -18.40 13.60 5.49
C ILE A 24 -19.04 13.68 6.87
N MET A 25 -18.72 12.74 7.77
CA MET A 25 -19.19 12.80 9.16
C MET A 25 -18.51 13.91 9.98
N GLY A 26 -17.49 14.58 9.44
CA GLY A 26 -16.69 15.58 10.16
C GLY A 26 -15.93 14.97 11.33
N ASP A 27 -15.68 13.66 11.30
CA ASP A 27 -15.09 12.93 12.42
C ASP A 27 -13.60 13.27 12.53
N VAL A 28 -13.27 14.07 13.53
CA VAL A 28 -11.91 14.48 13.87
C VAL A 28 -11.31 13.49 14.87
N TYR A 29 -9.98 13.39 14.91
CA TYR A 29 -9.22 12.56 15.86
C TYR A 29 -9.70 12.67 17.32
N CYS A 30 -10.32 13.79 17.71
CA CYS A 30 -10.85 14.00 19.06
C CYS A 30 -12.19 13.29 19.35
N SER A 31 -13.00 12.97 18.33
CA SER A 31 -14.32 12.34 18.52
C SER A 31 -14.23 10.81 18.48
N ASN A 32 -13.54 10.24 17.47
CA ASN A 32 -13.46 8.79 17.32
C ASN A 32 -12.02 8.28 17.05
N ARG A 33 -11.16 8.39 18.06
CA ARG A 33 -9.71 8.06 17.99
C ARG A 33 -9.40 6.71 17.33
N ALA A 34 -10.16 5.66 17.66
CA ALA A 34 -9.86 4.31 17.22
C ALA A 34 -10.06 4.14 15.70
N MET A 35 -11.14 4.70 15.15
CA MET A 35 -11.42 4.62 13.71
C MET A 35 -10.45 5.47 12.89
N THR A 36 -10.19 6.72 13.30
CA THR A 36 -9.27 7.60 12.56
C THR A 36 -7.84 7.07 12.58
N MET A 37 -7.38 6.54 13.72
CA MET A 37 -6.06 5.92 13.83
C MET A 37 -5.94 4.63 13.02
N GLY A 38 -6.96 3.77 13.06
CA GLY A 38 -6.99 2.52 12.29
C GLY A 38 -6.91 2.75 10.77
N VAL A 39 -7.73 3.67 10.24
CA VAL A 39 -7.70 4.03 8.81
C VAL A 39 -6.33 4.61 8.43
N GLY A 40 -5.73 5.44 9.28
CA GLY A 40 -4.40 5.99 9.06
C GLY A 40 -3.31 4.92 8.97
N ILE A 41 -3.26 3.99 9.93
CA ILE A 41 -2.26 2.91 9.96
C ILE A 41 -2.39 2.03 8.71
N VAL A 42 -3.62 1.66 8.32
CA VAL A 42 -3.87 0.85 7.13
C VAL A 42 -3.42 1.59 5.87
N GLY A 43 -3.76 2.88 5.75
CA GLY A 43 -3.34 3.70 4.62
C GLY A 43 -1.82 3.78 4.46
N TYR A 44 -1.10 4.11 5.53
CA TYR A 44 0.37 4.20 5.52
C TYR A 44 1.05 2.83 5.31
N GLY A 45 0.52 1.77 5.92
CA GLY A 45 1.05 0.41 5.77
C GLY A 45 0.95 -0.10 4.33
N ILE A 46 -0.18 0.14 3.67
CA ILE A 46 -0.37 -0.24 2.26
C ILE A 46 0.57 0.57 1.37
N TRP A 47 0.75 1.86 1.65
CA TRP A 47 1.63 2.72 0.85
C TRP A 47 3.10 2.28 0.91
N PHE A 48 3.59 1.94 2.11
CA PHE A 48 4.94 1.41 2.28
C PHE A 48 5.13 0.07 1.57
N THR A 49 4.14 -0.82 1.67
CA THR A 49 4.21 -2.15 1.08
C THR A 49 4.16 -2.10 -0.46
N ALA A 50 3.30 -1.26 -1.02
CA ALA A 50 3.24 -1.03 -2.47
C ALA A 50 4.56 -0.47 -3.01
N SER A 51 5.15 0.51 -2.31
CA SER A 51 6.44 1.10 -2.69
C SER A 51 7.58 0.06 -2.65
N SER A 52 7.60 -0.80 -1.64
CA SER A 52 8.57 -1.90 -1.55
C SER A 52 8.40 -2.90 -2.70
N CYS A 53 7.18 -3.30 -3.05
CA CYS A 53 6.93 -4.17 -4.20
C CYS A 53 7.43 -3.58 -5.52
N CYS A 54 7.26 -2.26 -5.73
CA CYS A 54 7.78 -1.57 -6.91
C CYS A 54 9.31 -1.61 -6.97
N LEU A 55 10.00 -1.42 -5.83
CA LEU A 55 11.46 -1.53 -5.75
C LEU A 55 11.93 -2.94 -6.09
N VAL A 56 11.30 -3.98 -5.52
CA VAL A 56 11.65 -5.39 -5.81
C VAL A 56 11.48 -5.71 -7.30
N LEU A 57 10.41 -5.23 -7.93
CA LEU A 57 10.20 -5.39 -9.37
C LEU A 57 11.27 -4.67 -10.21
N GLY A 58 11.64 -3.46 -9.82
CA GLY A 58 12.70 -2.70 -10.48
C GLY A 58 14.05 -3.41 -10.40
N VAL A 59 14.37 -3.95 -9.21
CA VAL A 59 15.58 -4.75 -8.99
C VAL A 59 15.55 -6.02 -9.86
N ASN A 60 14.45 -6.78 -9.86
CA ASN A 60 14.31 -7.97 -10.70
C ASN A 60 14.55 -7.67 -12.19
N ARG A 61 14.06 -6.53 -12.69
CA ARG A 61 14.29 -6.10 -14.07
C ARG A 61 15.74 -5.69 -14.34
N LEU A 62 16.41 -5.03 -13.39
CA LEU A 62 17.82 -4.68 -13.52
C LEU A 62 18.71 -5.92 -13.56
N PHE A 63 18.43 -6.92 -12.71
CA PHE A 63 19.16 -8.19 -12.70
C PHE A 63 18.97 -8.99 -13.98
N GLU A 64 17.76 -8.96 -14.57
CA GLU A 64 17.48 -9.54 -15.88
C GLU A 64 18.33 -8.89 -16.98
N MET A 65 18.42 -7.56 -17.01
CA MET A 65 19.23 -6.80 -17.98
C MET A 65 20.74 -7.04 -17.83
N LEU A 66 21.23 -7.22 -16.60
CA LEU A 66 22.63 -7.46 -16.29
C LEU A 66 23.07 -8.93 -16.54
N ASN A 67 22.17 -9.79 -17.02
CA ASN A 67 22.41 -11.22 -17.25
C ASN A 67 22.91 -11.98 -15.99
N LEU A 68 22.68 -11.42 -14.80
CA LEU A 68 23.04 -12.01 -13.51
C LEU A 68 21.89 -12.83 -12.92
N SER A 69 21.10 -13.46 -13.79
CA SER A 69 19.88 -14.21 -13.46
C SER A 69 20.11 -15.36 -12.47
N ARG A 70 21.35 -15.82 -12.32
CA ARG A 70 21.73 -16.88 -11.37
C ARG A 70 21.63 -16.52 -9.89
N PHE A 71 21.63 -15.23 -9.52
CA PHE A 71 21.67 -14.84 -8.11
C PHE A 71 20.28 -14.81 -7.44
N PHE A 72 19.19 -14.86 -8.22
CA PHE A 72 17.83 -14.70 -7.72
C PHE A 72 16.89 -15.75 -8.33
N SER A 73 17.26 -17.03 -8.24
CA SER A 73 16.34 -18.15 -8.46
C SER A 73 15.75 -18.56 -7.11
N VAL A 74 14.77 -17.79 -6.63
CA VAL A 74 13.81 -18.21 -5.60
C VAL A 74 12.42 -18.01 -6.15
#